data_AF-A0A8D8NVL5-F1
#
_entry.id   AF-A0A8D8NVL5-F1
#
_cell.length_a   1.000
_cell.length_b   1.000
_cell.length_c   1.000
_cell.angle_alpha   90.00
_cell.angle_beta   90.00
_cell.angle_gamma   90.00
#
_symmetry.space_group_name_H-M   'P 1'
#
loop_
_entity.id
_entity.type
_entity.pdbx_description
1 polymer ?
#
loop_
_entity_poly.entity_id
_entity_poly.type
_entity_poly.pdbx_seq_one_letter_code
_entity_poly.pdbx_strand_id
1 'polypeptide(L)'
;PLWCSFRSVSFPEEFRLKTPPPNRKSSQKPKMLLLQLATAVCLLFNCAVSAIPKPEEKRVLDHEIINHVQHFQNDEHNKQYDHEAFLGEDAKTFDQLEPDESRRRLGVIVDKIDTDKDGFVNQAELKAWIQYTQRRYIEDDVGRQWKQHNPNGTEQIHWDSYRKNVYGFLDEMDPKDLEQGDEHFSYKSMLTRDRRRWAVADRDRDDQLSREEFTEFLHPEESPYMRDIVVQETIEDIDKDHDGKVSVDEYIGDMYRSSEDNEDEPEWVKHERETFNNFRDK
;
A
#
# COMPACT_ATOMS: atom_id res chain seq x y z
N PRO A 1 42.33 -19.82 -48.06
CA PRO A 1 41.01 -19.32 -48.53
C PRO A 1 40.46 -18.27 -47.54
N LEU A 2 40.63 -16.99 -47.88
CA LEU A 2 40.09 -15.79 -47.20
C LEU A 2 40.15 -15.81 -45.65
N TRP A 3 41.35 -15.83 -45.06
CA TRP A 3 42.13 -14.65 -44.62
C TRP A 3 41.48 -13.90 -43.44
N CYS A 4 41.85 -14.15 -42.19
CA CYS A 4 43.12 -13.90 -41.48
C CYS A 4 43.17 -12.54 -40.75
N SER A 5 43.19 -12.64 -39.42
CA SER A 5 43.66 -11.62 -38.45
C SER A 5 45.01 -11.01 -38.85
N PHE A 6 45.19 -9.70 -38.64
CA PHE A 6 46.51 -9.10 -38.43
C PHE A 6 46.51 -7.97 -37.39
N ARG A 7 47.70 -7.70 -36.87
CA ARG A 7 48.02 -6.96 -35.63
C ARG A 7 48.96 -5.78 -35.96
N SER A 8 49.07 -4.81 -35.04
CA SER A 8 50.25 -3.94 -34.77
C SER A 8 50.62 -2.77 -35.72
N VAL A 9 51.47 -1.85 -35.17
CA VAL A 9 52.21 -0.69 -35.74
C VAL A 9 51.41 0.64 -35.86
N SER A 10 51.87 1.83 -35.43
CA SER A 10 52.97 2.27 -34.52
C SER A 10 52.84 3.77 -34.07
N PHE A 11 53.69 4.18 -33.11
CA PHE A 11 54.13 5.55 -32.73
C PHE A 11 55.09 6.18 -33.83
N PRO A 12 55.66 7.43 -33.77
CA PRO A 12 56.06 8.21 -32.56
C PRO A 12 56.14 9.79 -32.59
N GLU A 13 56.45 10.32 -31.39
CA GLU A 13 57.40 11.40 -31.01
C GLU A 13 57.37 12.91 -31.42
N GLU A 14 57.67 13.70 -30.36
CA GLU A 14 58.42 14.97 -30.24
C GLU A 14 58.04 16.25 -31.02
N PHE A 15 57.86 17.38 -30.29
CA PHE A 15 58.91 18.41 -30.18
C PHE A 15 58.74 19.34 -28.94
N ARG A 16 59.82 20.03 -28.57
CA ARG A 16 60.07 20.63 -27.24
C ARG A 16 59.42 22.00 -26.93
N LEU A 17 59.10 22.16 -25.63
CA LEU A 17 59.28 23.33 -24.75
C LEU A 17 59.48 24.74 -25.38
N LYS A 18 58.62 25.68 -24.99
CA LYS A 18 58.93 27.13 -24.91
C LYS A 18 58.21 27.78 -23.73
N THR A 19 58.98 28.32 -22.77
CA THR A 19 58.49 29.15 -21.65
C THR A 19 58.57 30.65 -21.99
N PRO A 20 57.52 31.44 -21.73
CA PRO A 20 57.57 32.91 -21.65
C PRO A 20 57.44 33.44 -20.19
N PRO A 21 57.63 34.76 -19.91
CA PRO A 21 58.36 35.23 -18.71
C PRO A 21 57.49 35.68 -17.52
N PRO A 22 58.11 36.08 -16.37
CA PRO A 22 57.37 36.33 -15.14
C PRO A 22 56.85 37.77 -14.95
N ASN A 23 55.71 37.84 -14.24
CA ASN A 23 55.34 38.87 -13.25
C ASN A 23 54.87 40.27 -13.70
N ARG A 24 53.57 40.56 -13.47
CA ARG A 24 53.12 41.84 -12.87
C ARG A 24 51.76 41.69 -12.16
N LYS A 25 51.64 42.30 -10.98
CA LYS A 25 50.46 42.26 -10.11
C LYS A 25 49.33 43.20 -10.60
N SER A 26 48.07 42.80 -10.49
CA SER A 26 46.92 43.71 -10.38
C SER A 26 45.78 43.09 -9.56
N SER A 27 44.94 43.94 -8.97
CA SER A 27 44.07 43.62 -7.82
C SER A 27 42.78 42.85 -8.17
N GLN A 28 42.53 41.72 -7.49
CA GLN A 28 41.24 40.99 -7.52
C GLN A 28 40.27 41.48 -6.41
N LYS A 29 39.46 42.53 -6.64
CA LYS A 29 38.26 42.81 -5.82
C LYS A 29 37.16 43.52 -6.63
N PRO A 30 36.40 42.79 -7.47
CA PRO A 30 34.94 42.87 -7.30
C PRO A 30 34.17 41.55 -7.51
N LYS A 31 34.79 40.47 -7.99
CA LYS A 31 34.08 39.24 -8.40
C LYS A 31 33.53 38.39 -7.25
N MET A 32 34.12 38.47 -6.05
CA MET A 32 33.62 37.72 -4.88
C MET A 32 32.26 38.22 -4.37
N LEU A 33 31.99 39.53 -4.43
CA LEU A 33 30.76 40.09 -3.86
C LEU A 33 29.52 39.68 -4.67
N LEU A 34 29.64 39.66 -6.00
CA LEU A 34 28.59 39.20 -6.90
C LEU A 34 28.32 37.69 -6.76
N LEU A 35 29.37 36.88 -6.55
CA LEU A 35 29.22 35.45 -6.33
C LEU A 35 28.54 35.16 -4.98
N GLN A 36 28.89 35.91 -3.92
CA GLN A 36 28.24 35.78 -2.60
C GLN A 36 26.78 36.25 -2.61
N LEU A 37 26.46 37.34 -3.31
CA LEU A 37 25.06 37.77 -3.50
C LEU A 37 24.25 36.75 -4.32
N ALA A 38 24.82 36.19 -5.38
CA ALA A 38 24.15 35.14 -6.16
C ALA A 38 23.88 33.88 -5.32
N THR A 39 24.86 33.41 -4.53
CA THR A 39 24.64 32.26 -3.63
C THR A 39 23.63 32.55 -2.52
N ALA A 40 23.59 33.77 -1.98
CA ALA A 40 22.59 34.16 -0.99
C ALA A 40 21.16 34.21 -1.57
N VAL A 41 21.00 34.73 -2.79
CA VAL A 41 19.70 34.74 -3.48
C VAL A 41 19.24 33.32 -3.84
N CYS A 42 20.15 32.44 -4.29
CA CYS A 42 19.82 31.04 -4.52
C CYS A 42 19.44 30.29 -3.24
N LEU A 43 20.07 30.58 -2.09
CA LEU A 43 19.67 30.01 -0.81
C LEU A 43 18.28 30.51 -0.36
N LEU A 44 17.99 31.81 -0.51
CA LEU A 44 16.69 32.37 -0.17
C LEU A 44 15.55 31.84 -1.06
N PHE A 45 15.81 31.56 -2.35
CA PHE A 45 14.81 30.92 -3.22
C PHE A 45 14.58 29.44 -2.91
N ASN A 46 15.59 28.70 -2.45
CA ASN A 46 15.40 27.32 -2.00
C ASN A 46 14.66 27.22 -0.65
N CYS A 47 14.78 28.22 0.23
CA CYS A 47 14.01 28.28 1.47
C CYS A 47 12.52 28.65 1.28
N ALA A 48 12.09 29.08 0.08
CA ALA A 48 10.69 29.39 -0.23
C ALA A 48 9.94 28.22 -0.91
N VAL A 49 10.61 27.11 -1.19
CA VAL A 49 10.02 25.87 -1.71
C VAL A 49 10.35 24.72 -0.76
N SER A 50 9.73 24.76 0.42
CA SER A 50 9.70 23.66 1.38
C SER A 50 8.42 23.77 2.22
N ALA A 51 7.71 22.65 2.36
CA ALA A 51 6.45 22.54 3.08
C ALA A 51 5.31 23.47 2.59
N ILE A 52 4.82 23.22 1.37
CA ILE A 52 3.37 23.03 1.26
C ILE A 52 3.12 21.78 2.09
N PRO A 53 2.39 21.84 3.23
CA PRO A 53 1.97 20.60 3.87
C PRO A 53 1.12 19.86 2.84
N LYS A 54 1.48 18.60 2.55
CA LYS A 54 0.44 17.69 2.08
C LYS A 54 -0.71 17.81 3.09
N PRO A 55 -1.99 17.85 2.66
CA PRO A 55 -3.04 17.59 3.63
C PRO A 55 -2.64 16.31 4.37
N GLU A 56 -2.76 16.32 5.69
CA GLU A 56 -2.70 15.06 6.42
C GLU A 56 -3.81 14.20 5.82
N GLU A 57 -3.40 13.24 4.97
CA GLU A 57 -4.20 12.04 4.75
C GLU A 57 -4.46 11.56 6.17
N LYS A 58 -5.71 11.76 6.62
CA LYS A 58 -6.19 11.13 7.85
C LYS A 58 -5.68 9.71 7.77
N ARG A 59 -5.10 9.21 8.86
CA ARG A 59 -4.81 7.78 8.98
C ARG A 59 -6.13 7.03 9.15
N VAL A 60 -6.95 7.10 8.09
CA VAL A 60 -7.81 6.00 7.70
C VAL A 60 -6.82 4.84 7.62
N LEU A 61 -6.83 3.99 8.64
CA LEU A 61 -6.60 2.59 8.34
C LEU A 61 -7.71 2.30 7.35
N ASP A 62 -7.35 2.18 6.07
CA ASP A 62 -8.25 1.63 5.07
C ASP A 62 -8.54 0.22 5.55
N HIS A 63 -9.62 0.10 6.33
CA HIS A 63 -10.18 -1.15 6.81
C HIS A 63 -10.91 -1.86 5.66
N GLU A 64 -10.33 -1.75 4.46
CA GLU A 64 -10.57 -2.57 3.27
C GLU A 64 -9.97 -3.98 3.46
N ILE A 65 -9.74 -4.42 4.71
CA ILE A 65 -9.73 -5.83 5.11
C ILE A 65 -11.18 -6.35 5.06
N ILE A 66 -11.75 -6.27 3.86
CA ILE A 66 -12.92 -6.95 3.32
C ILE A 66 -12.87 -6.57 1.82
N ASN A 67 -12.04 -7.30 1.08
CA ASN A 67 -12.02 -7.21 -0.37
C ASN A 67 -13.21 -8.01 -0.96
N HIS A 68 -14.44 -7.65 -0.50
CA HIS A 68 -15.71 -8.10 -1.06
C HIS A 68 -16.17 -7.19 -2.21
N VAL A 69 -15.22 -6.61 -2.95
CA VAL A 69 -15.46 -6.15 -4.32
C VAL A 69 -15.86 -7.40 -5.12
N GLN A 70 -17.17 -7.63 -5.27
CA GLN A 70 -17.67 -8.83 -5.94
C GLN A 70 -17.16 -8.84 -7.40
N HIS A 71 -16.52 -9.95 -7.78
CA HIS A 71 -16.07 -10.23 -9.16
C HIS A 71 -17.25 -10.19 -10.16
N PHE A 72 -18.47 -10.40 -9.68
CA PHE A 72 -19.71 -10.25 -10.44
C PHE A 72 -20.71 -9.42 -9.63
N GLN A 73 -21.32 -8.41 -10.27
CA GLN A 73 -22.50 -7.72 -9.76
C GLN A 73 -23.62 -7.94 -10.79
N ASN A 74 -24.70 -8.66 -10.44
CA ASN A 74 -25.81 -9.01 -11.37
C ASN A 74 -25.41 -9.83 -12.59
N ASP A 75 -24.51 -10.79 -12.43
CA ASP A 75 -23.82 -11.49 -13.54
C ASP A 75 -22.99 -10.54 -14.45
N GLU A 76 -22.96 -9.22 -14.22
CA GLU A 76 -22.05 -8.31 -14.89
C GLU A 76 -20.65 -8.39 -14.25
N HIS A 77 -19.66 -8.60 -15.13
CA HIS A 77 -18.28 -8.82 -14.75
C HIS A 77 -17.58 -7.55 -14.27
N ASN A 78 -17.11 -7.54 -13.02
CA ASN A 78 -16.42 -6.40 -12.45
C ASN A 78 -15.00 -6.27 -13.03
N LYS A 79 -14.83 -5.39 -14.01
CA LYS A 79 -13.53 -5.15 -14.66
C LYS A 79 -12.49 -4.48 -13.76
N GLN A 80 -12.93 -3.76 -12.72
CA GLN A 80 -12.02 -3.11 -11.77
C GLN A 80 -11.34 -4.16 -10.89
N TYR A 81 -12.10 -5.14 -10.42
CA TYR A 81 -11.59 -6.29 -9.66
C TYR A 81 -10.46 -7.00 -10.42
N ASP A 82 -10.70 -7.33 -11.70
CA ASP A 82 -9.68 -7.93 -12.57
C ASP A 82 -8.46 -7.03 -12.78
N HIS A 83 -8.67 -5.70 -12.88
CA HIS A 83 -7.58 -4.75 -13.08
C HIS A 83 -6.64 -4.71 -11.87
N GLU A 84 -7.23 -4.67 -10.67
CA GLU A 84 -6.51 -4.65 -9.40
C GLU A 84 -5.86 -6.00 -9.08
N ALA A 85 -6.55 -7.11 -9.31
CA ALA A 85 -5.98 -8.45 -9.16
C ALA A 85 -4.80 -8.73 -10.12
N PHE A 86 -4.82 -8.14 -11.32
CA PHE A 86 -3.77 -8.30 -12.32
C PHE A 86 -2.57 -7.35 -12.14
N LEU A 87 -2.82 -6.10 -11.75
CA LEU A 87 -1.79 -5.04 -11.67
C LEU A 87 -1.32 -4.69 -10.25
N GLY A 88 -2.10 -4.99 -9.20
CA GLY A 88 -1.80 -4.59 -7.83
C GLY A 88 -1.73 -3.06 -7.66
N GLU A 89 -0.74 -2.57 -6.89
CA GLU A 89 -0.54 -1.12 -6.65
C GLU A 89 -0.42 -0.28 -7.93
N ASP A 90 0.02 -0.88 -9.05
CA ASP A 90 0.14 -0.18 -10.33
C ASP A 90 -1.23 0.16 -10.97
N ALA A 91 -2.34 -0.52 -10.60
CA ALA A 91 -3.67 -0.36 -11.24
C ALA A 91 -4.11 1.11 -11.34
N LYS A 92 -4.07 1.83 -10.21
CA LYS A 92 -4.43 3.26 -10.10
C LYS A 92 -3.58 4.17 -10.99
N THR A 93 -2.41 3.70 -11.45
CA THR A 93 -1.56 4.44 -12.40
C THR A 93 -1.95 4.18 -13.86
N PHE A 94 -2.50 3.01 -14.19
CA PHE A 94 -2.87 2.64 -15.56
C PHE A 94 -4.13 3.35 -16.06
N ASP A 95 -5.09 3.62 -15.17
CA ASP A 95 -6.30 4.41 -15.46
C ASP A 95 -6.02 5.82 -16.00
N GLN A 96 -4.81 6.34 -15.74
CA GLN A 96 -4.38 7.70 -16.11
C GLN A 96 -3.45 7.73 -17.33
N LEU A 97 -3.18 6.58 -17.98
CA LEU A 97 -2.27 6.50 -19.12
C LEU A 97 -3.00 6.60 -20.46
N GLU A 98 -2.35 7.25 -21.41
CA GLU A 98 -2.73 7.18 -22.83
C GLU A 98 -2.75 5.71 -23.32
N PRO A 99 -3.70 5.32 -24.19
CA PRO A 99 -3.89 3.91 -24.57
C PRO A 99 -2.65 3.20 -25.09
N ASP A 100 -1.77 3.89 -25.84
CA ASP A 100 -0.54 3.31 -26.38
C ASP A 100 0.51 3.02 -25.30
N GLU A 101 0.61 3.86 -24.26
CA GLU A 101 1.52 3.64 -23.13
C GLU A 101 0.98 2.56 -22.18
N SER A 102 -0.33 2.55 -21.92
CA SER A 102 -1.00 1.45 -21.21
C SER A 102 -0.73 0.10 -21.90
N ARG A 103 -0.93 0.03 -23.21
CA ARG A 103 -0.67 -1.18 -24.03
C ARG A 103 0.80 -1.60 -24.01
N ARG A 104 1.73 -0.64 -24.03
CA ARG A 104 3.17 -0.90 -23.90
C ARG A 104 3.52 -1.50 -22.54
N ARG A 105 3.01 -0.94 -21.45
CA ARG A 105 3.28 -1.44 -20.10
C ARG A 105 2.63 -2.80 -19.84
N LEU A 106 1.41 -3.02 -20.34
CA LEU A 106 0.77 -4.33 -20.34
C LEU A 106 1.63 -5.38 -21.06
N GLY A 107 2.25 -5.03 -22.19
CA GLY A 107 3.22 -5.91 -22.87
C GLY A 107 4.40 -6.32 -21.95
N VAL A 108 4.99 -5.36 -21.24
CA VAL A 108 6.09 -5.63 -20.27
C VAL A 108 5.62 -6.46 -19.07
N ILE A 109 4.33 -6.45 -18.73
CA ILE A 109 3.75 -7.31 -17.70
C ILE A 109 3.52 -8.72 -18.26
N VAL A 110 2.93 -8.85 -19.45
CA VAL A 110 2.78 -10.13 -20.16
C VAL A 110 4.12 -10.84 -20.33
N ASP A 111 5.19 -10.14 -20.72
CA ASP A 111 6.57 -10.66 -20.83
C ASP A 111 7.16 -11.16 -19.48
N LYS A 112 6.57 -10.79 -18.33
CA LYS A 112 6.96 -11.31 -17.00
C LYS A 112 6.10 -12.50 -16.56
N ILE A 113 4.88 -12.60 -17.08
CA ILE A 113 3.93 -13.68 -16.78
C ILE A 113 4.25 -14.91 -17.63
N ASP A 114 4.58 -14.70 -18.91
CA ASP A 114 5.08 -15.72 -19.82
C ASP A 114 6.46 -16.21 -19.33
N THR A 115 6.44 -17.30 -18.56
CA THR A 115 7.61 -17.88 -17.89
C THR A 115 8.33 -18.89 -18.76
N ASP A 116 7.60 -19.63 -19.61
CA ASP A 116 8.19 -20.61 -20.53
C ASP A 116 8.61 -20.01 -21.89
N LYS A 117 8.15 -18.78 -22.18
CA LYS A 117 8.48 -17.93 -23.34
C LYS A 117 7.92 -18.45 -24.65
N ASP A 118 6.74 -19.06 -24.60
CA ASP A 118 6.01 -19.50 -25.79
C ASP A 118 5.25 -18.36 -26.51
N GLY A 119 5.14 -17.19 -25.88
CA GLY A 119 4.47 -15.99 -26.41
C GLY A 119 2.99 -15.88 -26.03
N PHE A 120 2.49 -16.76 -25.17
CA PHE A 120 1.14 -16.75 -24.63
C PHE A 120 1.17 -16.68 -23.09
N VAL A 121 0.02 -16.44 -22.48
CA VAL A 121 -0.16 -16.54 -21.03
C VAL A 121 -1.18 -17.62 -20.75
N ASN A 122 -0.76 -18.69 -20.08
CA ASN A 122 -1.65 -19.77 -19.71
C ASN A 122 -2.25 -19.58 -18.29
N GLN A 123 -3.25 -20.39 -17.92
CA GLN A 123 -3.95 -20.27 -16.64
C GLN A 123 -3.03 -20.47 -15.42
N ALA A 124 -2.01 -21.33 -15.53
CA ALA A 124 -1.09 -21.60 -14.42
C ALA A 124 -0.15 -20.41 -14.18
N GLU A 125 0.32 -19.79 -15.25
CA GLU A 125 1.16 -18.58 -15.21
C GLU A 125 0.39 -17.37 -14.68
N LEU A 126 -0.82 -17.14 -15.19
CA LEU A 126 -1.69 -16.06 -14.70
C LEU A 126 -1.98 -16.23 -13.21
N LYS A 127 -2.28 -17.46 -12.76
CA LYS A 127 -2.47 -17.76 -11.34
C LYS A 127 -1.19 -17.53 -10.52
N ALA A 128 -0.03 -17.93 -11.02
CA ALA A 128 1.25 -17.71 -10.36
C ALA A 128 1.58 -16.21 -10.25
N TRP A 129 1.25 -15.42 -11.28
CA TRP A 129 1.39 -13.96 -11.28
C TRP A 129 0.50 -13.29 -10.22
N ILE A 130 -0.79 -13.62 -10.18
CA ILE A 130 -1.72 -13.06 -9.17
C ILE A 130 -1.19 -13.37 -7.75
N GLN A 131 -0.77 -14.62 -7.49
CA GLN A 131 -0.19 -15.01 -6.20
C GLN A 131 1.14 -14.31 -5.89
N TYR A 132 1.95 -13.99 -6.90
CA TYR A 132 3.18 -13.22 -6.74
C TYR A 132 2.88 -11.75 -6.40
N THR A 133 1.95 -11.11 -7.13
CA THR A 133 1.54 -9.72 -6.91
C THR A 133 0.90 -9.53 -5.53
N GLN A 134 0.01 -10.43 -5.13
CA GLN A 134 -0.61 -10.44 -3.79
C GLN A 134 0.46 -10.55 -2.68
N ARG A 135 1.37 -11.53 -2.78
CA ARG A 135 2.46 -11.69 -1.80
C ARG A 135 3.37 -10.47 -1.75
N ARG A 136 3.69 -9.89 -2.90
CA ARG A 136 4.51 -8.68 -2.99
C ARG A 136 3.85 -7.51 -2.24
N TYR A 137 2.56 -7.30 -2.44
CA TYR A 137 1.80 -6.26 -1.74
C TYR A 137 1.85 -6.45 -0.21
N ILE A 138 1.62 -7.68 0.28
CA ILE A 138 1.75 -8.04 1.70
C ILE A 138 3.16 -7.78 2.22
N GLU A 139 4.20 -8.24 1.52
CA GLU A 139 5.61 -8.04 1.92
C GLU A 139 6.01 -6.56 1.94
N ASP A 140 5.53 -5.76 0.99
CA ASP A 140 5.78 -4.32 0.90
C ASP A 140 4.99 -3.56 2.01
N ASP A 141 3.73 -3.90 2.31
CA ASP A 141 2.98 -3.24 3.40
C ASP A 141 3.50 -3.60 4.80
N VAL A 142 3.68 -4.88 5.10
CA VAL A 142 4.38 -5.33 6.32
C VAL A 142 5.74 -4.64 6.42
N GLY A 143 6.45 -4.49 5.29
CA GLY A 143 7.73 -3.79 5.21
C GLY A 143 7.65 -2.27 5.50
N ARG A 144 6.49 -1.63 5.34
CA ARG A 144 6.20 -0.25 5.76
C ARG A 144 5.81 -0.21 7.23
N GLN A 145 4.80 -0.97 7.63
CA GLN A 145 4.24 -1.00 8.98
C GLN A 145 5.28 -1.43 10.03
N TRP A 146 6.09 -2.46 9.72
CA TRP A 146 7.16 -2.91 10.62
C TRP A 146 8.14 -1.77 10.93
N LYS A 147 8.58 -0.98 9.94
CA LYS A 147 9.49 0.16 10.17
C LYS A 147 8.84 1.28 10.99
N GLN A 148 7.54 1.51 10.80
CA GLN A 148 6.78 2.52 11.54
C GLN A 148 6.59 2.13 13.02
N HIS A 149 6.31 0.86 13.29
CA HIS A 149 6.04 0.35 14.64
C HIS A 149 7.29 -0.16 15.37
N ASN A 150 8.40 -0.36 14.65
CA ASN A 150 9.70 -0.78 15.17
C ASN A 150 10.84 0.21 14.79
N PRO A 151 10.81 1.46 15.29
CA PRO A 151 11.85 2.45 14.98
C PRO A 151 13.23 2.10 15.56
N ASN A 152 13.28 1.21 16.55
CA ASN A 152 14.52 0.76 17.20
C ASN A 152 15.18 -0.43 16.47
N GLY A 153 14.48 -1.07 15.53
CA GLY A 153 14.98 -2.23 14.80
C GLY A 153 15.19 -3.48 15.67
N THR A 154 14.33 -3.71 16.66
CA THR A 154 14.32 -4.95 17.46
C THR A 154 13.85 -6.14 16.61
N GLU A 155 14.11 -7.38 17.06
CA GLU A 155 13.66 -8.59 16.34
C GLU A 155 12.13 -8.80 16.44
N GLN A 156 11.51 -8.27 17.49
CA GLN A 156 10.07 -8.36 17.78
C GLN A 156 9.50 -6.97 18.15
N ILE A 157 8.18 -6.82 18.09
CA ILE A 157 7.44 -5.64 18.57
C ILE A 157 6.58 -6.06 19.77
N HIS A 158 6.77 -5.46 20.95
CA HIS A 158 5.93 -5.70 22.13
C HIS A 158 4.59 -4.98 22.04
N TRP A 159 3.49 -5.59 22.54
CA TRP A 159 2.14 -5.05 22.48
C TRP A 159 2.07 -3.59 22.96
N ASP A 160 2.56 -3.29 24.17
CA ASP A 160 2.53 -1.93 24.71
C ASP A 160 3.21 -0.88 23.81
N SER A 161 4.23 -1.26 23.04
CA SER A 161 4.90 -0.36 22.10
C SER A 161 4.03 -0.08 20.87
N TYR A 162 3.39 -1.13 20.32
CA TYR A 162 2.41 -0.99 19.24
C TYR A 162 1.19 -0.18 19.70
N ARG A 163 0.56 -0.59 20.81
CA ARG A 163 -0.60 0.06 21.44
C ARG A 163 -0.34 1.52 21.75
N LYS A 164 0.84 1.89 22.24
CA LYS A 164 1.19 3.30 22.47
C LYS A 164 1.40 4.10 21.17
N ASN A 165 1.93 3.49 20.12
CA ASN A 165 2.13 4.14 18.82
C ASN A 165 0.79 4.40 18.11
N VAL A 166 -0.13 3.43 18.13
CA VAL A 166 -1.46 3.55 17.49
C VAL A 166 -2.45 4.31 18.37
N TYR A 167 -2.56 3.95 19.65
CA TYR A 167 -3.63 4.38 20.55
C TYR A 167 -3.17 5.29 21.71
N GLY A 168 -1.89 5.70 21.75
CA GLY A 168 -1.35 6.51 22.85
C GLY A 168 -2.05 7.86 23.06
N PHE A 169 -2.67 8.41 22.01
CA PHE A 169 -3.50 9.61 22.11
C PHE A 169 -4.71 9.46 23.04
N LEU A 170 -5.23 8.23 23.23
CA LEU A 170 -6.31 7.95 24.17
C LEU A 170 -5.89 8.14 25.64
N ASP A 171 -4.59 8.03 25.95
CA ASP A 171 -4.06 8.27 27.30
C ASP A 171 -3.90 9.77 27.61
N GLU A 172 -3.91 10.62 26.57
CA GLU A 172 -3.67 12.07 26.68
C GLU A 172 -4.95 12.92 26.64
N MET A 173 -6.10 12.31 26.34
CA MET A 173 -7.43 12.96 26.31
C MET A 173 -8.02 13.15 27.72
N ASP A 174 -8.78 14.23 27.93
CA ASP A 174 -9.54 14.42 29.18
C ASP A 174 -10.68 13.38 29.25
N PRO A 175 -10.89 12.69 30.39
CA PRO A 175 -12.00 11.76 30.58
C PRO A 175 -13.39 12.27 30.15
N LYS A 176 -13.62 13.59 30.16
CA LYS A 176 -14.90 14.18 29.70
C LYS A 176 -15.06 14.21 28.18
N ASP A 177 -13.96 14.30 27.45
CA ASP A 177 -13.95 14.30 25.99
C ASP A 177 -14.07 12.85 25.47
N LEU A 178 -13.60 11.87 26.25
CA LEU A 178 -13.81 10.43 25.98
C LEU A 178 -15.29 10.01 26.05
N GLU A 179 -16.13 10.67 26.86
CA GLU A 179 -17.53 10.27 27.06
C GLU A 179 -18.52 10.88 26.04
N GLN A 180 -18.10 11.82 25.18
CA GLN A 180 -19.02 12.67 24.39
C GLN A 180 -19.02 12.43 22.86
N GLY A 181 -18.27 11.45 22.35
CA GLY A 181 -18.22 11.15 20.92
C GLY A 181 -18.53 9.70 20.58
N ASP A 182 -19.40 9.49 19.58
CA ASP A 182 -19.65 8.16 18.99
C ASP A 182 -18.34 7.54 18.46
N GLU A 183 -17.40 8.38 18.00
CA GLU A 183 -16.04 7.99 17.60
C GLU A 183 -15.24 7.31 18.75
N HIS A 184 -15.48 7.64 20.03
CA HIS A 184 -14.73 7.02 21.13
C HIS A 184 -15.13 5.55 21.34
N PHE A 185 -16.42 5.22 21.16
CA PHE A 185 -16.88 3.83 21.18
C PHE A 185 -16.19 3.01 20.08
N SER A 186 -15.95 3.62 18.91
CA SER A 186 -15.17 3.03 17.83
C SER A 186 -13.73 2.73 18.26
N TYR A 187 -12.93 3.72 18.68
CA TYR A 187 -11.51 3.50 19.01
C TYR A 187 -11.27 2.49 20.14
N LYS A 188 -12.14 2.46 21.16
CA LYS A 188 -12.03 1.48 22.25
C LYS A 188 -12.36 0.05 21.76
N SER A 189 -13.30 -0.07 20.84
CA SER A 189 -13.65 -1.35 20.20
C SER A 189 -12.53 -1.82 19.27
N MET A 190 -11.94 -0.92 18.46
CA MET A 190 -10.74 -1.20 17.65
C MET A 190 -9.57 -1.69 18.51
N LEU A 191 -9.23 -0.99 19.59
CA LEU A 191 -8.18 -1.42 20.54
C LEU A 191 -8.45 -2.83 21.11
N THR A 192 -9.72 -3.16 21.39
CA THR A 192 -10.12 -4.47 21.93
C THR A 192 -10.00 -5.57 20.86
N ARG A 193 -10.40 -5.27 19.63
CA ARG A 193 -10.27 -6.14 18.45
C ARG A 193 -8.80 -6.42 18.14
N ASP A 194 -7.96 -5.38 18.04
CA ASP A 194 -6.52 -5.50 17.86
C ASP A 194 -5.87 -6.32 18.97
N ARG A 195 -6.25 -6.10 20.24
CA ARG A 195 -5.71 -6.89 21.35
C ARG A 195 -6.07 -8.36 21.23
N ARG A 196 -7.31 -8.67 20.83
CA ARG A 196 -7.75 -10.05 20.59
C ARG A 196 -6.98 -10.66 19.43
N ARG A 197 -6.88 -9.98 18.29
CA ARG A 197 -6.15 -10.45 17.11
C ARG A 197 -4.67 -10.66 17.38
N TRP A 198 -4.02 -9.74 18.09
CA TRP A 198 -2.63 -9.84 18.54
C TRP A 198 -2.40 -11.11 19.37
N ALA A 199 -3.27 -11.39 20.34
CA ALA A 199 -3.17 -12.59 21.19
C ALA A 199 -3.49 -13.92 20.48
N VAL A 200 -4.02 -13.88 19.24
CA VAL A 200 -4.15 -15.06 18.37
C VAL A 200 -2.94 -15.19 17.45
N ALA A 201 -2.41 -14.07 16.93
CA ALA A 201 -1.21 -14.03 16.10
C ALA A 201 0.06 -14.40 16.88
N ASP A 202 0.16 -14.00 18.15
CA ASP A 202 1.22 -14.37 19.09
C ASP A 202 1.15 -15.88 19.41
N ARG A 203 2.05 -16.67 18.80
CA ARG A 203 1.99 -18.14 18.85
C ARG A 203 2.77 -18.72 20.02
N ASP A 204 3.86 -18.05 20.44
CA ASP A 204 4.69 -18.48 21.57
C ASP A 204 4.26 -17.87 22.92
N ARG A 205 3.40 -16.84 22.87
CA ARG A 205 2.71 -16.17 23.99
C ARG A 205 3.63 -15.33 24.86
N ASP A 206 4.60 -14.64 24.24
CA ASP A 206 5.51 -13.73 24.90
C ASP A 206 5.02 -12.26 24.98
N ASP A 207 3.84 -11.97 24.43
CA ASP A 207 3.20 -10.64 24.30
C ASP A 207 3.92 -9.69 23.31
N GLN A 208 4.71 -10.27 22.42
CA GLN A 208 5.40 -9.61 21.32
C GLN A 208 5.05 -10.33 20.01
N LEU A 209 5.24 -9.65 18.88
CA LEU A 209 5.15 -10.31 17.56
C LEU A 209 6.50 -10.27 16.87
N SER A 210 6.96 -11.43 16.42
CA SER A 210 7.99 -11.56 15.38
C SER A 210 7.51 -10.92 14.06
N ARG A 211 8.38 -10.80 13.06
CA ARG A 211 7.99 -10.22 11.76
C ARG A 211 6.98 -11.10 11.02
N GLU A 212 7.10 -12.41 11.20
CA GLU A 212 6.19 -13.42 10.68
C GLU A 212 4.81 -13.27 11.34
N GLU A 213 4.73 -13.26 12.67
CA GLU A 213 3.44 -13.13 13.38
C GLU A 213 2.81 -11.74 13.18
N PHE A 214 3.62 -10.69 13.03
CA PHE A 214 3.14 -9.35 12.67
C PHE A 214 2.58 -9.29 11.24
N THR A 215 3.07 -10.14 10.33
CA THR A 215 2.44 -10.34 9.01
C THR A 215 1.06 -10.97 9.17
N GLU A 216 0.93 -11.99 10.02
CA GLU A 216 -0.34 -12.69 10.29
C GLU A 216 -1.33 -11.84 11.10
N PHE A 217 -0.86 -10.85 11.87
CA PHE A 217 -1.69 -9.84 12.54
C PHE A 217 -2.26 -8.79 11.57
N LEU A 218 -1.46 -8.35 10.59
CA LEU A 218 -1.89 -7.38 9.57
C LEU A 218 -2.74 -8.02 8.47
N HIS A 219 -2.37 -9.22 8.03
CA HIS A 219 -3.01 -9.99 6.95
C HIS A 219 -3.51 -11.36 7.47
N PRO A 220 -4.44 -11.38 8.42
CA PRO A 220 -4.95 -12.62 9.01
C PRO A 220 -5.65 -13.54 8.00
N GLU A 221 -6.16 -13.00 6.89
CA GLU A 221 -6.76 -13.74 5.78
C GLU A 221 -5.80 -14.74 5.10
N GLU A 222 -4.50 -14.45 5.12
CA GLU A 222 -3.46 -15.29 4.52
C GLU A 222 -3.09 -16.49 5.40
N SER A 223 -3.36 -16.43 6.70
CA SER A 223 -2.95 -17.47 7.65
C SER A 223 -4.10 -18.41 8.02
N PRO A 224 -4.01 -19.73 7.74
CA PRO A 224 -5.11 -20.66 7.97
C PRO A 224 -5.59 -20.79 9.42
N TYR A 225 -4.77 -20.43 10.42
CA TYR A 225 -5.16 -20.50 11.84
C TYR A 225 -5.78 -19.18 12.35
N MET A 226 -5.58 -18.07 11.64
CA MET A 226 -6.22 -16.78 11.93
C MET A 226 -7.66 -16.69 11.37
N ARG A 227 -8.13 -17.70 10.63
CA ARG A 227 -9.46 -17.71 10.02
C ARG A 227 -10.60 -17.51 11.02
N ASP A 228 -10.53 -18.14 12.18
CA ASP A 228 -11.58 -18.05 13.18
C ASP A 228 -11.72 -16.62 13.74
N ILE A 229 -10.60 -15.89 13.89
CA ILE A 229 -10.62 -14.48 14.31
C ILE A 229 -11.12 -13.57 13.19
N VAL A 230 -10.76 -13.82 11.92
CA VAL A 230 -11.34 -13.10 10.77
C VAL A 230 -12.85 -13.28 10.71
N VAL A 231 -13.34 -14.53 10.79
CA VAL A 231 -14.78 -14.83 10.74
C VAL A 231 -15.53 -14.18 11.89
N GLN A 232 -15.01 -14.26 13.12
CA GLN A 232 -15.61 -13.59 14.28
C GLN A 232 -15.69 -12.08 14.07
N GLU A 233 -14.60 -11.47 13.61
CA GLU A 233 -14.54 -10.03 13.37
C GLU A 233 -15.47 -9.58 12.24
N THR A 234 -15.58 -10.34 11.14
CA THR A 234 -16.53 -10.05 10.06
C THR A 234 -17.99 -10.17 10.52
N ILE A 235 -18.31 -11.12 11.40
CA ILE A 235 -19.65 -11.20 12.00
C ILE A 235 -19.89 -9.96 12.88
N GLU A 236 -18.96 -9.60 13.77
CA GLU A 236 -19.08 -8.40 14.62
C GLU A 236 -19.16 -7.07 13.83
N ASP A 237 -18.60 -7.04 12.61
CA ASP A 237 -18.70 -5.90 11.70
C ASP A 237 -20.06 -5.85 10.97
N ILE A 238 -20.73 -6.97 10.70
CA ILE A 238 -21.99 -7.04 9.95
C ILE A 238 -23.21 -7.04 10.89
N ASP A 239 -23.17 -7.83 11.96
CA ASP A 239 -24.22 -8.00 12.98
C ASP A 239 -24.39 -6.70 13.80
N LYS A 240 -25.42 -5.92 13.45
CA LYS A 240 -25.73 -4.61 14.04
C LYS A 240 -26.72 -4.69 15.19
N ASP A 241 -27.59 -5.70 15.22
CA ASP A 241 -28.55 -5.89 16.32
C ASP A 241 -28.00 -6.78 17.46
N HIS A 242 -26.86 -7.43 17.21
CA HIS A 242 -26.12 -8.31 18.10
C HIS A 242 -26.88 -9.58 18.51
N ASP A 243 -27.73 -10.13 17.63
CA ASP A 243 -28.39 -11.43 17.83
C ASP A 243 -27.48 -12.65 17.57
N GLY A 244 -26.27 -12.43 17.02
CA GLY A 244 -25.29 -13.46 16.72
C GLY A 244 -25.49 -14.14 15.36
N LYS A 245 -26.26 -13.53 14.46
CA LYS A 245 -26.46 -13.97 13.07
C LYS A 245 -26.22 -12.79 12.12
N VAL A 246 -26.46 -13.04 10.83
CA VAL A 246 -26.50 -12.00 9.81
C VAL A 246 -27.87 -12.06 9.17
N SER A 247 -28.71 -11.05 9.41
CA SER A 247 -29.99 -10.90 8.72
C SER A 247 -29.79 -10.47 7.26
N VAL A 248 -30.84 -10.61 6.44
CA VAL A 248 -30.80 -10.11 5.05
C VAL A 248 -30.60 -8.60 4.98
N ASP A 249 -31.08 -7.84 5.97
CA ASP A 249 -30.94 -6.38 6.00
C ASP A 249 -29.52 -5.95 6.40
N GLU A 250 -28.83 -6.70 7.26
CA GLU A 250 -27.42 -6.47 7.58
C GLU A 250 -26.50 -6.91 6.44
N TYR A 251 -26.77 -8.07 5.83
CA TYR A 251 -26.05 -8.54 4.64
C TYR A 251 -26.10 -7.53 3.50
N ILE A 252 -27.29 -6.97 3.23
CA ILE A 252 -27.46 -5.92 2.23
C ILE A 252 -26.88 -4.59 2.72
N GLY A 253 -27.03 -4.23 4.00
CA GLY A 253 -26.52 -2.98 4.57
C GLY A 253 -24.99 -2.84 4.60
N ASP A 254 -24.28 -3.97 4.54
CA ASP A 254 -22.83 -4.01 4.31
C ASP A 254 -22.48 -3.62 2.86
N MET A 255 -23.24 -4.13 1.89
CA MET A 255 -23.01 -3.91 0.45
C MET A 255 -23.61 -2.61 -0.11
N TYR A 256 -24.74 -2.17 0.44
CA TYR A 256 -25.55 -1.04 -0.04
C TYR A 256 -26.09 -0.22 1.13
N ARG A 257 -25.76 1.06 1.14
CA ARG A 257 -26.35 2.04 2.05
C ARG A 257 -27.13 3.03 1.21
N SER A 258 -28.45 3.09 1.41
CA SER A 258 -29.28 4.10 0.74
C SER A 258 -28.82 5.50 1.17
N SER A 259 -28.62 6.38 0.19
CA SER A 259 -28.19 7.76 0.42
C SER A 259 -29.32 8.62 0.99
N GLU A 260 -30.58 8.30 0.64
CA GLU A 260 -31.77 9.05 1.05
C GLU A 260 -32.94 8.08 1.37
N ASP A 261 -33.86 8.51 2.24
CA ASP A 261 -35.04 7.73 2.68
C ASP A 261 -36.11 7.49 1.59
N ASN A 262 -35.88 7.94 0.34
CA ASN A 262 -36.83 7.84 -0.77
C ASN A 262 -36.19 7.46 -2.13
N GLU A 263 -34.95 6.95 -2.15
CA GLU A 263 -34.41 6.31 -3.36
C GLU A 263 -35.00 4.89 -3.50
N ASP A 264 -35.52 4.55 -4.68
CA ASP A 264 -35.95 3.18 -4.99
C ASP A 264 -34.74 2.24 -4.94
N GLU A 265 -34.82 1.14 -4.18
CA GLU A 265 -33.75 0.14 -4.13
C GLU A 265 -33.37 -0.30 -5.57
N PRO A 266 -32.08 -0.29 -5.93
CA PRO A 266 -31.62 -0.79 -7.22
C PRO A 266 -32.06 -2.24 -7.44
N GLU A 267 -32.35 -2.62 -8.69
CA GLU A 267 -32.76 -3.99 -9.04
C GLU A 267 -31.75 -5.06 -8.58
N TRP A 268 -30.47 -4.69 -8.47
CA TRP A 268 -29.43 -5.56 -7.94
C TRP A 268 -29.61 -5.92 -6.48
N VAL A 269 -30.03 -4.96 -5.65
CA VAL A 269 -30.30 -5.17 -4.22
C VAL A 269 -31.47 -6.14 -4.07
N LYS A 270 -32.52 -5.98 -4.88
CA LYS A 270 -33.70 -6.87 -4.90
C LYS A 270 -33.30 -8.29 -5.27
N HIS A 271 -32.50 -8.46 -6.33
CA HIS A 271 -32.01 -9.78 -6.74
C HIS A 271 -31.11 -10.43 -5.67
N GLU A 272 -30.26 -9.64 -5.02
CA GLU A 272 -29.35 -10.15 -3.99
C GLU A 272 -30.11 -10.55 -2.72
N ARG A 273 -31.18 -9.82 -2.35
CA ARG A 273 -32.15 -10.23 -1.31
C ARG A 273 -32.83 -11.55 -1.66
N GLU A 274 -33.28 -11.74 -2.90
CA GLU A 274 -33.86 -13.01 -3.35
C GLU A 274 -32.85 -14.16 -3.29
N THR A 275 -31.60 -13.92 -3.72
CA THR A 275 -30.52 -14.91 -3.70
C THR A 275 -30.14 -15.30 -2.26
N PHE A 276 -30.04 -14.34 -1.34
CA PHE A 276 -29.79 -14.59 0.08
C PHE A 276 -30.84 -15.54 0.67
N ASN A 277 -32.12 -15.18 0.58
CA ASN A 277 -33.24 -15.98 1.10
C ASN A 277 -33.38 -17.36 0.43
N ASN A 278 -32.96 -17.49 -0.83
CA ASN A 278 -33.10 -18.74 -1.57
C ASN A 278 -31.90 -19.69 -1.44
N PHE A 279 -30.70 -19.19 -1.16
CA PHE A 279 -29.46 -19.99 -1.24
C PHE A 279 -28.45 -19.77 -0.12
N ARG A 280 -28.45 -18.63 0.58
CA ARG A 280 -27.46 -18.34 1.65
C ARG A 280 -28.00 -18.59 3.06
N ASP A 281 -29.29 -18.36 3.29
CA ASP A 281 -29.97 -18.56 4.58
C ASP A 281 -30.60 -19.98 4.72
N LYS A 282 -29.99 -21.01 4.12
CA LYS A 282 -30.50 -22.41 4.10
C LYS A 282 -29.43 -23.44 4.44
#